data_AF-A0A543AQD0-F1
#
_entry.id   AF-A0A543AQD0-F1
#
_cell.length_a   1.000
_cell.length_b   1.000
_cell.length_c   1.000
_cell.angle_alpha   90.00
_cell.angle_beta   90.00
_cell.angle_gamma   90.00
#
_symmetry.space_group_name_H-M   'P 1'
#
loop_
_entity.id
_entity.type
_entity.pdbx_description
1 polymer ?
#
loop_
_entity_poly.entity_id
_entity_poly.type
_entity_poly.pdbx_seq_one_letter_code
_entity_poly.pdbx_strand_id
1 'polypeptide(L)'
;MDLFEKVKLSDRLRAVRVRAVSADETVVVQLAGSGEATVEFARTGLSRHTELSLARSVQEAVTRALTGRRKAVGMLLDKVRGGPRDPARVSPATRQRRQRQDEAYDGMEVAAESERGQVSFQWSGMTRIRVVIRQNALQTAGLTDRQWADELTSGLVAVKQAHARRYMQVEKSFYFSTTKEEEGTP
;
A
#
# COMPACT_ATOMS: atom_id res chain seq x y z
N MET A 1 10.12 -25.30 2.85
CA MET A 1 8.81 -24.94 2.29
C MET A 1 8.76 -25.49 0.88
N ASP A 2 7.93 -26.51 0.69
CA ASP A 2 7.78 -27.24 -0.57
C ASP A 2 7.25 -26.31 -1.68
N LEU A 3 7.60 -26.57 -2.94
CA LEU A 3 7.14 -25.79 -4.09
C LEU A 3 5.60 -25.74 -4.15
N PHE A 4 4.95 -26.84 -3.79
CA PHE A 4 3.49 -26.94 -3.68
C PHE A 4 2.88 -26.02 -2.60
N GLU A 5 3.57 -25.83 -1.48
CA GLU A 5 3.12 -24.89 -0.44
C GLU A 5 3.26 -23.44 -0.90
N LYS A 6 4.30 -23.13 -1.69
CA LYS A 6 4.52 -21.77 -2.23
C LYS A 6 3.42 -21.38 -3.22
N VAL A 7 3.01 -22.29 -4.09
CA VAL A 7 1.89 -22.07 -5.04
C VAL A 7 0.58 -21.83 -4.27
N LYS A 8 0.26 -22.69 -3.29
CA LYS A 8 -0.93 -22.54 -2.43
C LYS A 8 -0.94 -21.23 -1.65
N LEU A 9 0.22 -20.75 -1.17
CA LEU A 9 0.32 -19.46 -0.48
C LEU A 9 0.11 -18.29 -1.45
N SER A 10 0.71 -18.33 -2.64
CA SER A 10 0.55 -17.30 -3.67
C SER A 10 -0.93 -17.11 -4.06
N ASP A 11 -1.66 -18.22 -4.27
CA ASP A 11 -3.08 -18.18 -4.62
C ASP A 11 -3.92 -17.59 -3.49
N ARG A 12 -3.63 -17.98 -2.24
CA ARG A 12 -4.30 -17.41 -1.06
C ARG A 12 -4.03 -15.92 -0.91
N LEU A 13 -2.80 -15.47 -1.18
CA LEU A 13 -2.47 -14.05 -1.18
C LEU A 13 -3.23 -13.30 -2.26
N ARG A 14 -3.33 -13.84 -3.48
CA ARG A 14 -4.09 -13.23 -4.59
C ARG A 14 -5.59 -13.12 -4.27
N ALA A 15 -6.14 -14.09 -3.55
CA ALA A 15 -7.54 -14.11 -3.12
C ALA A 15 -7.88 -13.08 -2.03
N VAL A 16 -6.89 -12.49 -1.35
CA VAL A 16 -7.15 -11.42 -0.39
C VAL A 16 -7.77 -10.24 -1.13
N ARG A 17 -8.94 -9.79 -0.67
CA ARG A 17 -9.59 -8.56 -1.11
C ARG A 17 -9.95 -7.76 0.14
N VAL A 18 -9.57 -6.49 0.16
CA VAL A 18 -9.89 -5.56 1.25
C VAL A 18 -10.68 -4.42 0.69
N ARG A 19 -11.85 -4.19 1.29
CA ARG A 19 -12.71 -3.05 0.99
C ARG A 19 -12.70 -2.12 2.20
N ALA A 20 -12.41 -0.84 1.97
CA ALA A 20 -12.48 0.19 2.98
C ALA A 20 -13.37 1.34 2.49
N VAL A 21 -14.03 1.98 3.43
CA VAL A 21 -14.91 3.13 3.18
C VAL A 21 -14.44 4.28 4.06
N SER A 22 -14.46 5.49 3.50
CA SER A 22 -14.23 6.74 4.25
C SER A 22 -15.30 6.93 5.33
N ALA A 23 -15.01 7.75 6.35
CA ALA A 23 -15.93 7.94 7.48
C ALA A 23 -17.28 8.57 7.10
N ASP A 24 -17.31 9.38 6.03
CA ASP A 24 -18.50 10.00 5.45
C ASP A 24 -19.23 9.12 4.44
N GLU A 25 -18.77 7.88 4.25
CA GLU A 25 -19.38 6.87 3.37
C GLU A 25 -19.43 7.24 1.88
N THR A 26 -18.65 8.24 1.45
CA THR A 26 -18.67 8.72 0.05
C THR A 26 -17.61 8.05 -0.83
N VAL A 27 -16.49 7.63 -0.27
CA VAL A 27 -15.35 7.04 -1.00
C VAL A 27 -15.15 5.60 -0.57
N VAL A 28 -15.13 4.70 -1.54
CA VAL A 28 -14.83 3.28 -1.36
C VAL A 28 -13.51 2.97 -2.05
N VAL A 29 -12.61 2.32 -1.33
CA VAL A 29 -11.34 1.83 -1.87
C VAL A 29 -11.31 0.31 -1.77
N GLN A 30 -11.02 -0.34 -2.88
CA GLN A 30 -10.79 -1.79 -2.91
C GLN A 30 -9.32 -2.07 -3.23
N LEU A 31 -8.70 -2.92 -2.43
CA LEU A 31 -7.33 -3.40 -2.64
C LEU A 31 -7.31 -4.92 -2.68
N ALA A 32 -6.80 -5.44 -3.79
CA ALA A 32 -6.49 -6.83 -3.97
C ALA A 32 -5.12 -7.21 -3.38
N GLY A 33 -4.97 -8.48 -3.01
CA GLY A 33 -3.68 -9.04 -2.64
C GLY A 33 -2.71 -9.14 -3.83
N SER A 34 -3.23 -9.34 -5.04
CA SER A 34 -2.50 -9.17 -6.33
C SER A 34 -2.02 -7.74 -6.56
N GLY A 35 -2.58 -6.78 -5.81
CA GLY A 35 -2.27 -5.37 -5.89
C GLY A 35 -3.19 -4.58 -6.82
N GLU A 36 -4.18 -5.16 -7.48
CA GLU A 36 -5.24 -4.33 -8.09
C GLU A 36 -5.81 -3.37 -7.04
N ALA A 37 -6.03 -2.13 -7.45
CA ALA A 37 -6.56 -1.08 -6.61
C ALA A 37 -7.64 -0.34 -7.41
N THR A 38 -8.78 -0.09 -6.79
CA THR A 38 -9.84 0.73 -7.38
C THR A 38 -10.38 1.70 -6.34
N VAL A 39 -10.77 2.88 -6.81
CA VAL A 39 -11.49 3.89 -6.05
C VAL A 39 -12.86 4.05 -6.70
N GLU A 40 -13.90 4.11 -5.88
CA GLU A 40 -15.29 4.27 -6.33
C GLU A 40 -16.00 5.29 -5.44
N PHE A 41 -16.96 6.01 -6.00
CA PHE A 41 -17.85 6.88 -5.25
C PHE A 41 -19.17 6.19 -4.93
N ALA A 42 -19.71 6.47 -3.74
CA ALA A 42 -21.12 6.21 -3.46
C ALA A 42 -22.02 7.13 -4.31
N ARG A 43 -23.33 6.82 -4.39
CA ARG A 43 -24.31 7.48 -5.30
C ARG A 43 -24.38 9.01 -5.25
N THR A 44 -23.87 9.66 -4.20
CA THR A 44 -23.87 11.12 -4.04
C THR A 44 -22.47 11.68 -3.77
N GLY A 45 -21.42 10.94 -4.11
CA GLY A 45 -20.07 11.14 -3.56
C GLY A 45 -19.48 12.50 -3.89
N LEU A 46 -19.27 12.82 -5.18
CA LEU A 46 -18.44 13.96 -5.56
C LEU A 46 -19.06 15.33 -5.21
N SER A 47 -20.38 15.47 -5.37
CA SER A 47 -21.08 16.76 -5.21
C SER A 47 -21.06 17.30 -3.78
N ARG A 48 -20.73 16.47 -2.80
CA ARG A 48 -20.62 16.86 -1.37
C ARG A 48 -19.22 17.30 -0.97
N HIS A 49 -18.27 17.29 -1.91
CA HIS A 49 -16.87 17.52 -1.61
C HIS A 49 -16.31 18.81 -2.19
N THR A 50 -15.46 19.45 -1.39
CA THR A 50 -14.34 20.26 -1.85
C THR A 50 -13.11 19.39 -2.11
N GLU A 51 -12.12 19.89 -2.84
CA GLU A 51 -10.85 19.19 -3.11
C GLU A 51 -10.19 18.70 -1.82
N LEU A 52 -10.18 19.54 -0.79
CA LEU A 52 -9.59 19.22 0.51
C LEU A 52 -10.37 18.11 1.22
N SER A 53 -11.70 18.18 1.22
CA SER A 53 -12.53 17.15 1.87
C SER A 53 -12.44 15.81 1.14
N LEU A 54 -12.45 15.81 -0.20
CA LEU A 54 -12.29 14.61 -1.00
C LEU A 54 -10.91 13.98 -0.80
N ALA A 55 -9.84 14.80 -0.83
CA ALA A 55 -8.49 14.32 -0.57
C ALA A 55 -8.38 13.63 0.80
N ARG A 56 -9.03 14.17 1.84
CA ARG A 56 -9.10 13.56 3.17
C ARG A 56 -9.85 12.23 3.16
N SER A 57 -11.04 12.17 2.55
CA SER A 57 -11.85 10.94 2.49
C SER A 57 -11.12 9.84 1.71
N VAL A 58 -10.46 10.18 0.59
CA VAL A 58 -9.61 9.24 -0.16
C VAL A 58 -8.41 8.80 0.69
N GLN A 59 -7.69 9.73 1.32
CA GLN A 59 -6.54 9.42 2.16
C GLN A 59 -6.91 8.42 3.27
N GLU A 60 -8.02 8.67 3.95
CA GLU A 60 -8.53 7.81 5.00
C GLU A 60 -8.88 6.41 4.46
N ALA A 61 -9.68 6.33 3.40
CA ALA A 61 -10.10 5.06 2.82
C ALA A 61 -8.91 4.23 2.33
N VAL A 62 -7.93 4.86 1.66
CA VAL A 62 -6.70 4.17 1.22
C VAL A 62 -5.88 3.70 2.41
N THR A 63 -5.68 4.52 3.43
CA THR A 63 -4.90 4.15 4.64
C THR A 63 -5.55 2.97 5.36
N ARG A 64 -6.88 2.97 5.49
CA ARG A 64 -7.66 1.85 6.05
C ARG A 64 -7.51 0.60 5.20
N ALA A 65 -7.60 0.70 3.88
CA ALA A 65 -7.43 -0.43 2.97
C ALA A 65 -6.01 -1.03 3.06
N LEU A 66 -4.97 -0.21 3.11
CA LEU A 66 -3.58 -0.66 3.25
C LEU A 66 -3.33 -1.36 4.57
N THR A 67 -3.83 -0.79 5.67
CA THR A 67 -3.74 -1.38 7.01
C THR A 67 -4.49 -2.70 7.08
N GLY A 68 -5.72 -2.75 6.55
CA GLY A 68 -6.52 -3.97 6.44
C GLY A 68 -5.82 -5.05 5.62
N ARG A 69 -5.22 -4.69 4.49
CA ARG A 69 -4.45 -5.61 3.64
C ARG A 69 -3.24 -6.17 4.38
N ARG A 70 -2.46 -5.31 5.06
CA ARG A 70 -1.30 -5.74 5.87
C ARG A 70 -1.73 -6.73 6.96
N LYS A 71 -2.82 -6.45 7.67
CA LYS A 71 -3.38 -7.34 8.70
C LYS A 71 -3.83 -8.67 8.10
N ALA A 72 -4.59 -8.65 7.01
CA ALA A 72 -5.08 -9.86 6.34
C ALA A 72 -3.92 -10.76 5.84
N VAL A 73 -2.90 -10.15 5.22
CA VAL A 73 -1.69 -10.86 4.77
C VAL A 73 -0.92 -11.43 5.96
N GLY A 74 -0.75 -10.65 7.04
CA GLY A 74 -0.09 -11.12 8.27
C GLY A 74 -0.77 -12.35 8.86
N MET A 75 -2.09 -12.32 9.02
CA MET A 75 -2.89 -13.45 9.51
C MET A 75 -2.74 -14.70 8.63
N LEU A 76 -2.68 -14.52 7.31
CA LEU A 76 -2.47 -15.60 6.35
C LEU A 76 -1.08 -16.24 6.51
N LEU A 77 -0.04 -15.41 6.67
CA LEU A 77 1.33 -15.88 6.87
C LEU A 77 1.49 -16.60 8.22
N ASP A 78 0.88 -16.08 9.28
CA ASP A 78 0.90 -16.72 10.60
C ASP A 78 0.20 -18.08 10.56
N LYS A 79 -0.94 -18.18 9.89
CA LYS A 79 -1.65 -19.47 9.70
C LYS A 79 -0.79 -20.51 8.98
N VAL A 80 -0.01 -20.11 7.96
CA VAL A 80 0.88 -21.01 7.23
C VAL A 80 2.13 -21.39 8.04
N ARG A 81 2.56 -20.53 8.97
CA ARG A 81 3.73 -20.76 9.83
C ARG A 81 3.41 -21.53 11.12
N GLY A 82 2.16 -21.96 11.32
CA GLY A 82 1.74 -22.68 12.53
C GLY A 82 1.40 -21.80 13.73
N GLY A 83 1.12 -20.50 13.50
CA GLY A 83 0.69 -19.56 14.52
C GLY A 83 1.56 -18.29 14.61
N PRO A 84 1.17 -17.34 15.49
CA PRO A 84 1.96 -16.14 15.74
C PRO A 84 3.36 -16.53 16.22
N ARG A 85 4.39 -15.87 15.69
CA ARG A 85 5.76 -16.08 16.18
C ARG A 85 5.87 -15.51 17.58
N ASP A 86 6.23 -16.37 18.54
CA ASP A 86 6.61 -15.95 19.89
C ASP A 86 7.82 -15.00 19.80
N PRO A 87 7.67 -13.71 20.19
CA PRO A 87 8.75 -12.73 20.15
C PRO A 87 9.96 -13.15 21.00
N ALA A 88 9.73 -13.91 22.08
CA ALA A 88 10.78 -14.35 23.00
C ALA A 88 11.73 -15.38 22.35
N ARG A 89 11.25 -16.10 21.32
CA ARG A 89 12.04 -17.10 20.58
C ARG A 89 12.86 -16.51 19.43
N VAL A 90 12.80 -15.19 19.22
CA VAL A 90 13.54 -14.52 18.14
C VAL A 90 14.93 -14.13 18.65
N SER A 91 15.97 -14.67 18.01
CA SER A 91 17.36 -14.36 18.36
C SER A 91 17.63 -12.85 18.31
N PRO A 92 18.53 -12.31 19.14
CA PRO A 92 18.90 -10.89 19.12
C PRO A 92 19.31 -10.41 17.72
N ALA A 93 20.10 -11.22 16.99
CA ALA A 93 20.49 -10.93 15.62
C ALA A 93 19.29 -10.82 14.66
N THR A 94 18.29 -11.69 14.80
CA THR A 94 17.06 -11.61 14.00
C THR A 94 16.23 -10.38 14.36
N ARG A 95 16.17 -10.00 15.65
CA ARG A 95 15.51 -8.76 16.09
C ARG A 95 16.18 -7.52 15.51
N GLN A 96 17.50 -7.44 15.61
CA GLN A 96 18.29 -6.32 15.07
C GLN A 96 18.14 -6.22 13.55
N ARG A 97 18.18 -7.35 12.83
CA ARG A 97 17.94 -7.37 11.38
C ARG A 97 16.54 -6.87 11.02
N ARG A 98 15.50 -7.31 11.74
CA ARG A 98 14.13 -6.82 11.52
C ARG A 98 14.01 -5.33 11.81
N GLN A 99 14.61 -4.85 12.89
CA GLN A 99 14.59 -3.43 13.23
C GLN A 99 15.20 -2.59 12.11
N ARG A 100 16.37 -2.97 11.58
CA ARG A 100 16.98 -2.27 10.43
C ARG A 100 16.08 -2.30 9.19
N GLN A 101 15.40 -3.43 8.95
CA GLN A 101 14.44 -3.53 7.85
C GLN A 101 13.23 -2.61 8.06
N ASP A 102 12.66 -2.60 9.26
CA ASP A 102 11.52 -1.74 9.60
C ASP A 102 11.90 -0.26 9.49
N GLU A 103 13.07 0.14 9.97
CA GLU A 103 13.61 1.51 9.83
C GLU A 103 13.81 1.89 8.35
N ALA A 104 14.36 0.99 7.53
CA ALA A 104 14.53 1.23 6.10
C ALA A 104 13.19 1.35 5.38
N TYR A 105 12.18 0.56 5.77
CA TYR A 105 10.84 0.66 5.22
C TYR A 105 10.14 1.94 5.67
N ASP A 106 10.27 2.35 6.93
CA ASP A 106 9.67 3.58 7.45
C ASP A 106 10.25 4.85 6.82
N GLY A 107 11.52 4.80 6.40
CA GLY A 107 12.18 5.84 5.61
C GLY A 107 11.87 5.82 4.11
N MET A 108 11.09 4.85 3.61
CA MET A 108 10.67 4.85 2.21
C MET A 108 9.64 5.94 1.97
N GLU A 109 9.89 6.76 0.94
CA GLU A 109 8.94 7.74 0.45
C GLU A 109 8.92 7.71 -1.07
N VAL A 110 7.72 7.71 -1.65
CA VAL A 110 7.51 7.81 -3.09
C VAL A 110 6.32 8.72 -3.37
N ALA A 111 6.33 9.39 -4.50
CA ALA A 111 5.20 10.15 -5.00
C ALA A 111 4.91 9.79 -6.45
N ALA A 112 3.65 9.94 -6.85
CA ALA A 112 3.22 9.81 -8.23
C ALA A 112 1.98 10.68 -8.48
N GLU A 113 1.80 11.08 -9.73
CA GLU A 113 0.62 11.80 -10.20
C GLU A 113 -0.31 10.85 -10.95
N SER A 114 -1.59 11.18 -10.96
CA SER A 114 -2.61 10.55 -11.80
C SER A 114 -2.41 10.90 -13.27
N GLU A 115 -3.08 10.15 -14.16
CA GLU A 115 -2.89 10.26 -15.62
C GLU A 115 -3.15 11.67 -16.16
N ARG A 116 -4.15 12.39 -15.63
CA ARG A 116 -4.46 13.77 -16.06
C ARG A 116 -3.82 14.84 -15.18
N GLY A 117 -2.93 14.46 -14.25
CA GLY A 117 -2.22 15.37 -13.35
C GLY A 117 -3.14 16.15 -12.39
N GLN A 118 -4.35 15.64 -12.12
CA GLN A 118 -5.30 16.30 -11.20
C GLN A 118 -5.09 15.87 -9.74
N VAL A 119 -4.46 14.72 -9.52
CA VAL A 119 -4.26 14.13 -8.19
C VAL A 119 -2.80 13.71 -8.06
N SER A 120 -2.19 14.04 -6.92
CA SER A 120 -0.90 13.47 -6.53
C SER A 120 -1.06 12.65 -5.26
N PHE A 121 -0.39 11.50 -5.25
CA PHE A 121 -0.29 10.62 -4.10
C PHE A 121 1.16 10.61 -3.63
N GLN A 122 1.35 10.69 -2.33
CA GLN A 122 2.63 10.49 -1.67
C GLN A 122 2.46 9.34 -0.66
N TRP A 123 3.30 8.32 -0.76
CA TRP A 123 3.30 7.17 0.13
C TRP A 123 4.59 7.16 0.94
N SER A 124 4.46 7.24 2.27
CA SER A 124 5.56 7.07 3.20
C SER A 124 5.41 5.83 4.08
N GLY A 125 6.52 5.15 4.35
CA GLY A 125 6.52 3.93 5.12
C GLY A 125 5.69 2.81 4.49
N MET A 126 5.00 2.05 5.36
CA MET A 126 4.19 0.91 4.95
C MET A 126 2.71 1.23 4.70
N THR A 127 2.18 2.30 5.29
CA THR A 127 0.72 2.56 5.29
C THR A 127 0.34 4.04 5.20
N ARG A 128 1.27 4.98 5.34
CA ARG A 128 0.94 6.40 5.36
C ARG A 128 0.82 6.90 3.93
N ILE A 129 -0.37 7.38 3.58
CA ILE A 129 -0.67 8.00 2.30
C ILE A 129 -1.02 9.46 2.56
N ARG A 130 -0.58 10.32 1.66
CA ARG A 130 -1.09 11.68 1.50
C ARG A 130 -1.65 11.81 0.10
N VAL A 131 -2.81 12.43 0.00
CA VAL A 131 -3.48 12.72 -1.27
C VAL A 131 -3.60 14.23 -1.40
N VAL A 132 -3.24 14.76 -2.56
CA VAL A 132 -3.45 16.17 -2.91
C VAL A 132 -4.21 16.21 -4.22
N ILE A 133 -5.35 16.90 -4.21
CA ILE A 133 -6.12 17.19 -5.41
C ILE A 133 -5.81 18.62 -5.81
N ARG A 134 -5.49 18.83 -7.08
CA ARG A 134 -5.13 20.14 -7.62
C ARG A 134 -6.26 21.13 -7.34
N GLN A 135 -5.90 22.34 -6.95
CA GLN A 135 -6.85 23.39 -6.62
C GLN A 135 -7.77 23.68 -7.83
N ASN A 136 -9.07 23.82 -7.57
CA ASN A 136 -10.13 24.05 -8.56
C ASN A 136 -10.32 22.91 -9.57
N ALA A 137 -9.67 21.77 -9.39
CA ALA A 137 -9.79 20.67 -10.36
C ALA A 137 -11.22 20.14 -10.43
N LEU A 138 -11.95 20.07 -9.30
CA LEU A 138 -13.34 19.59 -9.29
C LEU A 138 -14.26 20.46 -10.15
N GLN A 139 -13.97 21.76 -10.24
CA GLN A 139 -14.76 22.73 -10.99
C GLN A 139 -14.33 22.85 -12.45
N THR A 140 -13.01 22.81 -12.71
CA THR A 140 -12.43 23.13 -14.02
C THR A 140 -12.23 21.92 -14.92
N ALA A 141 -12.06 20.72 -14.36
CA ALA A 141 -11.77 19.53 -15.15
C ALA A 141 -13.02 19.00 -15.89
N GLY A 142 -14.23 19.40 -15.51
CA GLY A 142 -15.48 18.99 -16.15
C GLY A 142 -15.71 17.47 -16.12
N LEU A 143 -15.10 16.77 -15.16
CA LEU A 143 -15.14 15.31 -15.07
C LEU A 143 -16.39 14.85 -14.31
N THR A 144 -16.98 13.76 -14.79
CA THR A 144 -18.03 13.02 -14.07
C THR A 144 -17.46 12.29 -12.85
N ASP A 145 -18.31 11.88 -11.91
CA ASP A 145 -17.94 11.05 -10.75
C ASP A 145 -17.10 9.83 -11.17
N ARG A 146 -17.51 9.14 -12.25
CA ARG A 146 -16.77 7.98 -12.76
C ARG A 146 -15.36 8.35 -13.24
N GLN A 147 -15.23 9.45 -13.98
CA GLN A 147 -13.92 9.89 -14.46
C GLN A 147 -13.01 10.35 -13.31
N TRP A 148 -13.57 10.94 -12.25
CA TRP A 148 -12.84 11.23 -11.03
C TRP A 148 -12.40 9.97 -10.28
N ALA A 149 -13.25 8.95 -10.24
CA ALA A 149 -12.91 7.66 -9.67
C ALA A 149 -11.76 6.99 -10.44
N ASP A 150 -11.80 7.05 -11.78
CA ASP A 150 -10.73 6.58 -12.66
C ASP A 150 -9.43 7.39 -12.45
N GLU A 151 -9.52 8.71 -12.31
CA GLU A 151 -8.38 9.58 -12.05
C GLU A 151 -7.71 9.26 -10.69
N LEU A 152 -8.50 9.12 -9.62
CA LEU A 152 -8.02 8.70 -8.31
C LEU A 152 -7.40 7.30 -8.34
N THR A 153 -8.02 6.39 -9.08
CA THR A 153 -7.52 5.02 -9.28
C THR A 153 -6.17 5.02 -10.00
N SER A 154 -6.02 5.80 -11.08
CA SER A 154 -4.76 5.90 -11.82
C SER A 154 -3.61 6.41 -10.94
N GLY A 155 -3.85 7.47 -10.15
CA GLY A 155 -2.86 8.00 -9.21
C GLY A 155 -2.47 6.99 -8.13
N LEU A 156 -3.46 6.27 -7.57
CA LEU A 156 -3.22 5.22 -6.58
C LEU A 156 -2.41 4.06 -7.16
N VAL A 157 -2.71 3.63 -8.39
CA VAL A 157 -1.94 2.59 -9.09
C VAL A 157 -0.51 3.06 -9.34
N ALA A 158 -0.32 4.29 -9.81
CA ALA A 158 0.99 4.86 -10.10
C ALA A 158 1.89 4.91 -8.85
N VAL A 159 1.36 5.42 -7.72
CA VAL A 159 2.13 5.47 -6.46
C VAL A 159 2.42 4.08 -5.92
N LYS A 160 1.49 3.12 -6.07
CA LYS A 160 1.71 1.73 -5.65
C LYS A 160 2.83 1.07 -6.46
N GLN A 161 2.91 1.33 -7.76
CA GLN A 161 4.00 0.85 -8.61
C GLN A 161 5.34 1.48 -8.24
N ALA A 162 5.35 2.79 -7.97
CA ALA A 162 6.55 3.48 -7.47
C ALA A 162 7.02 2.88 -6.13
N HIS A 163 6.07 2.63 -5.21
CA HIS A 163 6.34 2.01 -3.91
C HIS A 163 6.92 0.60 -4.08
N ALA A 164 6.32 -0.24 -4.94
CA ALA A 164 6.82 -1.57 -5.22
C ALA A 164 8.24 -1.56 -5.81
N ARG A 165 8.55 -0.63 -6.72
CA ARG A 165 9.92 -0.46 -7.25
C ARG A 165 10.89 -0.08 -6.14
N ARG A 166 10.53 0.88 -5.27
CA ARG A 166 11.36 1.31 -4.16
C ARG A 166 11.55 0.21 -3.11
N TYR A 167 10.50 -0.54 -2.81
CA TYR A 167 10.54 -1.71 -1.93
C TYR A 167 11.55 -2.74 -2.43
N MET A 168 11.52 -3.08 -3.72
CA MET A 168 12.48 -4.02 -4.31
C MET A 168 13.93 -3.51 -4.28
N GLN A 169 14.16 -2.19 -4.37
CA GLN A 169 15.50 -1.61 -4.22
C GLN A 169 16.00 -1.75 -2.78
N VAL A 170 15.16 -1.49 -1.79
CA VAL A 170 15.48 -1.65 -0.37
C VAL A 170 15.71 -3.12 -0.03
N GLU A 171 14.87 -4.05 -0.49
CA GLU A 171 15.10 -5.49 -0.30
C GLU A 171 16.45 -5.92 -0.89
N LYS A 172 16.77 -5.50 -2.12
CA LYS A 172 18.06 -5.83 -2.75
C LYS A 172 19.25 -5.34 -1.93
N SER A 173 19.21 -4.15 -1.32
CA SER A 173 20.34 -3.65 -0.52
C SER A 173 20.61 -4.53 0.69
N PHE A 174 19.60 -5.17 1.29
CA PHE A 174 19.78 -6.14 2.37
C PHE A 174 20.34 -7.49 1.90
N TYR A 175 19.92 -8.00 0.73
CA TYR A 175 20.46 -9.27 0.20
C TYR A 175 21.93 -9.15 -0.20
N PHE A 176 22.34 -8.05 -0.84
CA PHE A 176 23.72 -7.88 -1.31
C PHE A 176 24.69 -7.31 -0.26
N SER A 177 24.20 -6.75 0.84
CA SER A 177 25.06 -6.37 1.98
C SER A 177 25.46 -7.58 2.82
N THR A 178 24.62 -8.62 2.88
CA THR A 178 24.90 -9.83 3.67
C THR A 178 26.03 -10.67 3.05
N THR A 179 26.16 -10.70 1.71
CA THR A 179 27.18 -11.50 1.01
C THR A 179 28.60 -10.95 1.15
N LYS A 180 28.78 -9.65 1.45
CA LYS A 180 30.11 -9.04 1.60
C LYS A 180 30.72 -9.20 3.00
N GLU A 181 29.91 -9.49 4.02
CA GLU A 181 30.41 -9.74 5.37
C GLU A 181 30.94 -11.18 5.54
N GLU A 182 30.51 -12.14 4.71
CA GLU A 182 30.97 -13.54 4.77
C GLU A 182 32.27 -13.80 3.97
N GLU A 183 32.66 -12.93 3.03
CA GLU A 183 33.92 -13.05 2.27
C GLU A 183 35.11 -12.33 2.92
N GLY A 184 34.88 -11.65 4.06
CA GLY A 184 35.88 -10.86 4.78
C GLY A 184 36.32 -11.47 6.10
N THR A 185 36.72 -12.74 6.13
CA THR A 185 37.44 -13.32 7.29
C THR A 185 38.79 -13.87 6.79
N PRO A 186 39.94 -13.22 7.09
CA PRO A 186 41.25 -13.82 6.90
C PRO A 186 41.51 -14.97 7.89
#